data_AF-A0A952YTK6-F1
#
_entry.id   AF-A0A952YTK6-F1
#
_cell.length_a   1.000
_cell.length_b   1.000
_cell.length_c   1.000
_cell.angle_alpha   90.00
_cell.angle_beta   90.00
_cell.angle_gamma   90.00
#
_symmetry.space_group_name_H-M   'P 1'
#
loop_
_entity.id
_entity.type
_entity.pdbx_description
1 polymer ?
#
loop_
_entity_poly.entity_id
_entity_poly.type
_entity_poly.pdbx_seq_one_letter_code
_entity_poly.pdbx_strand_id
1 'polypeptide(L)' 'VYGPGIAMLKAESKVEPRITQALTDGVRVVACENTMHAQKLTKADMIPGIGYVPGGVVELMERQREGWAYIRP' A
#
# COMPACT_ATOMS: atom_id res chain seq x y z
N VAL A 1 -0.89 -2.11 -1.97
CA VAL A 1 -2.35 -2.10 -1.73
C VAL A 1 -3.03 -1.24 -2.77
N TYR A 2 -4.10 -1.74 -3.39
CA TYR A 2 -4.91 -1.04 -4.38
C TYR A 2 -6.40 -1.36 -4.20
N GLY A 3 -7.28 -0.60 -4.84
CA GLY A 3 -8.74 -0.79 -4.76
C GLY A 3 -9.32 -0.50 -3.36
N PRO A 4 -10.41 -1.19 -2.95
CA PRO A 4 -11.10 -0.96 -1.68
C PRO A 4 -10.19 -1.10 -0.44
N GLY A 5 -9.12 -1.90 -0.53
CA GLY A 5 -8.18 -2.10 0.56
C GLY A 5 -7.35 -0.87 0.93
N ILE A 6 -7.34 0.20 0.13
CA ILE A 6 -6.58 1.42 0.42
C ILE A 6 -7.00 2.09 1.74
N ALA A 7 -8.26 1.90 2.16
CA ALA A 7 -8.77 2.42 3.42
C ALA A 7 -7.97 1.91 4.64
N MET A 8 -7.34 0.73 4.53
CA MET A 8 -6.48 0.20 5.59
C MET A 8 -5.21 1.01 5.80
N LEU A 9 -4.72 1.71 4.76
CA LEU A 9 -3.49 2.51 4.78
C LEU A 9 -3.71 3.96 5.22
N LYS A 10 -4.94 4.32 5.57
CA LYS A 10 -5.26 5.66 6.10
C LYS A 10 -4.73 5.81 7.52
N ALA A 11 -4.34 7.01 7.91
CA ALA A 11 -3.79 7.30 9.23
C ALA A 11 -4.79 6.98 10.37
N GLU A 12 -6.10 7.14 10.13
CA GLU A 12 -7.16 6.83 11.09
C GLU A 12 -7.65 5.36 11.06
N SER A 13 -6.96 4.50 10.32
CA SER A 13 -7.33 3.10 10.18
C SER A 13 -7.17 2.34 11.49
N LYS A 14 -8.15 1.48 11.83
CA LYS A 14 -8.06 0.60 13.02
C LYS A 14 -6.86 -0.37 12.98
N VAL A 15 -6.33 -0.62 11.78
CA VAL A 15 -5.18 -1.51 11.57
C VAL A 15 -3.86 -0.75 11.42
N GLU A 16 -3.85 0.59 11.59
CA GLU A 16 -2.65 1.41 11.55
C GLU A 16 -1.52 0.87 12.46
N PRO A 17 -1.78 0.49 13.73
CA PRO A 17 -0.71 0.01 14.61
C PRO A 17 0.00 -1.23 14.08
N ARG A 18 -0.75 -2.13 13.41
CA ARG A 18 -0.19 -3.35 12.81
C ARG A 18 0.63 -3.04 11.57
N ILE A 19 0.22 -2.06 10.77
CA ILE A 19 0.96 -1.64 9.59
C ILE A 19 2.26 -0.96 10.01
N THR A 20 2.21 -0.08 11.00
CA THR A 20 3.40 0.60 11.54
C THR A 20 4.39 -0.38 12.17
N GLN A 21 3.90 -1.41 12.85
CA GLN A 21 4.74 -2.53 13.29
C GLN A 21 5.40 -3.26 12.11
N ALA A 22 4.63 -3.63 11.08
CA ALA A 22 5.17 -4.30 9.90
C ALA A 22 6.24 -3.45 9.19
N LEU A 23 6.05 -2.13 9.09
CA LEU A 23 7.06 -1.21 8.57
C LEU A 23 8.35 -1.26 9.38
N THR A 24 8.23 -1.33 10.71
CA THR A 24 9.38 -1.43 11.64
C THR A 24 10.10 -2.77 11.49
N ASP A 25 9.37 -3.85 11.20
CA ASP A 25 9.90 -5.19 10.92
C ASP A 25 10.53 -5.29 9.51
N GLY A 26 10.59 -4.20 8.75
CA GLY A 26 11.20 -4.13 7.42
C GLY A 26 10.27 -4.50 6.27
N VAL A 27 8.97 -4.69 6.53
CA VAL A 27 7.98 -4.94 5.48
C VAL A 27 7.71 -3.65 4.71
N ARG A 28 7.92 -3.69 3.39
CA ARG A 28 7.59 -2.55 2.53
C ARG A 28 6.11 -2.56 2.18
N VAL A 29 5.37 -1.60 2.72
CA VAL A 29 3.96 -1.37 2.38
C VAL A 29 3.88 -0.24 1.35
N VAL A 30 3.26 -0.50 0.19
CA VAL A 30 3.12 0.49 -0.89
C VAL A 30 1.66 0.75 -1.25
N ALA A 31 1.29 2.03 -1.40
CA ALA A 31 -0.02 2.48 -1.84
C ALA A 31 -0.07 2.76 -3.35
N CYS A 32 -1.18 2.40 -3.99
CA CYS A 32 -1.44 2.68 -5.41
C CYS A 32 -1.97 4.11 -5.59
N GLU A 33 -1.20 4.97 -6.25
CA GLU A 33 -1.56 6.37 -6.46
C GLU A 33 -2.82 6.52 -7.33
N ASN A 34 -3.02 5.66 -8.35
CA ASN A 34 -4.27 5.64 -9.12
C ASN A 34 -5.51 5.40 -8.23
N THR A 35 -5.40 4.51 -7.24
CA THR A 35 -6.49 4.27 -6.30
C THR A 35 -6.68 5.45 -5.35
N MET A 36 -5.59 6.04 -4.87
CA MET A 36 -5.65 7.23 -4.01
C MET A 36 -6.35 8.38 -4.73
N HIS A 37 -5.99 8.65 -5.99
CA HIS A 37 -6.62 9.67 -6.81
C HIS A 37 -8.12 9.41 -7.01
N ALA A 38 -8.50 8.17 -7.33
CA ALA A 38 -9.90 7.77 -7.47
C ALA A 38 -10.72 7.96 -6.17
N GLN A 39 -10.07 7.80 -5.01
CA GLN A 39 -10.69 7.97 -3.69
C GLN A 39 -10.47 9.36 -3.08
N LYS A 40 -9.87 10.30 -3.83
CA LYS A 40 -9.56 11.66 -3.36
C LYS A 40 -8.70 11.69 -2.09
N LEU A 41 -7.76 10.77 -2.00
CA LEU A 41 -6.82 10.64 -0.90
C LEU A 41 -5.48 11.29 -1.27
N THR A 42 -4.87 11.95 -0.29
CA THR A 42 -3.54 12.54 -0.38
C THR A 42 -2.54 11.76 0.46
N LYS A 43 -1.24 12.03 0.28
CA LYS A 43 -0.18 11.42 1.10
C LYS A 43 -0.28 11.80 2.58
N ALA A 44 -0.90 12.93 2.90
CA ALA A 44 -1.13 13.37 4.28
C ALA A 44 -2.22 12.55 4.99
N ASP A 45 -3.13 11.93 4.24
CA ASP A 45 -4.19 11.08 4.80
C ASP A 45 -3.70 9.66 5.13
N MET A 46 -2.45 9.34 4.76
CA MET A 46 -1.89 8.00 4.84
C MET A 46 -0.99 7.81 6.06
N ILE A 47 -0.81 6.55 6.45
CA ILE A 47 0.14 6.15 7.50
C ILE A 47 1.56 6.61 7.13
N PRO A 48 2.29 7.28 8.03
CA PRO A 48 3.67 7.67 7.79
C PRO A 48 4.57 6.45 7.51
N GLY A 49 5.51 6.60 6.58
CA GLY A 49 6.50 5.56 6.27
C GLY A 49 6.07 4.54 5.21
N ILE A 50 4.83 4.59 4.70
CA ILE A 50 4.45 3.80 3.53
C ILE A 50 5.07 4.38 2.24
N GLY A 51 5.32 3.50 1.27
CA GLY A 51 5.73 3.88 -0.08
C GLY A 51 4.55 4.12 -1.00
N TYR A 52 4.83 4.66 -2.19
CA TYR A 52 3.83 5.00 -3.20
C TYR A 52 4.28 4.52 -4.57
N VAL A 53 3.35 3.97 -5.35
CA VAL A 53 3.59 3.54 -6.73
C VAL A 53 2.49 4.05 -7.65
N PRO A 54 2.81 4.47 -8.90
CA PRO A 54 1.81 5.00 -9.83
C PRO A 54 0.63 4.04 -10.06
N GLY A 55 0.91 2.73 -10.17
CA GLY A 55 -0.10 1.69 -10.34
C GLY A 55 0.22 0.43 -9.54
N GLY A 56 -0.69 0.04 -8.64
CA GLY A 56 -0.49 -1.13 -7.77
C GLY A 56 -0.49 -2.47 -8.51
N VAL A 57 -1.27 -2.60 -9.59
CA VAL A 57 -1.27 -3.82 -10.42
C VAL A 57 0.00 -3.90 -11.27
N VAL A 58 0.46 -2.75 -11.80
CA VAL A 58 1.69 -2.68 -12.60
C VAL A 58 2.91 -3.04 -11.74
N GLU A 59 3.02 -2.44 -10.55
CA GLU A 59 4.07 -2.80 -9.58
C GLU A 59 4.05 -4.31 -9.28
N LEU A 60 2.87 -4.88 -9.06
CA LEU A 60 2.74 -6.31 -8.78
C LEU A 60 3.20 -7.19 -9.95
N MET A 61 2.86 -6.81 -11.18
CA MET A 61 3.32 -7.53 -12.39
C MET A 61 4.83 -7.47 -12.52
N GLU A 62 5.44 -6.30 -12.29
CA GLU A 62 6.90 -6.13 -12.35
C GLU A 62 7.60 -6.98 -11.29
N ARG A 63 7.13 -7.00 -10.04
CA ARG A 63 7.69 -7.85 -8.98
C ARG A 63 7.59 -9.34 -9.31
N GLN A 64 6.46 -9.78 -9.84
CA GLN A 64 6.33 -11.18 -10.28
C GLN A 64 7.32 -11.52 -11.40
N ARG A 65 7.54 -10.60 -12.34
CA ARG A 65 8.54 -10.75 -13.41
C ARG A 65 9.96 -10.80 -12.87
N GLU A 66 10.26 -10.08 -11.79
CA GLU A 66 11.53 -10.15 -11.04
C GLU A 66 11.70 -11.47 -10.26
N GLY A 67 10.72 -12.39 -10.32
CA GLY A 67 10.77 -13.69 -9.66
C GLY A 67 10.17 -13.72 -8.26
N TRP A 68 9.44 -12.68 -7.85
CA TRP A 68 8.78 -12.66 -6.55
C TRP A 68 7.57 -13.59 -6.53
N ALA A 69 7.40 -14.31 -5.42
CA ALA A 69 6.18 -15.06 -5.17
C ALA A 69 5.00 -14.11 -4.94
N TYR A 70 3.88 -14.38 -5.61
CA TYR A 70 2.64 -13.63 -5.41
C TYR A 70 1.67 -14.41 -4.53
N ILE A 71 1.19 -13.75 -3.48
CA ILE A 71 0.17 -14.28 -2.57
C ILE A 71 -1.00 -13.29 -2.55
N ARG A 72 -2.21 -13.81 -2.78
CA ARG A 72 -3.48 -13.07 -2.64
C ARG A 72 -4.35 -13.78 -1.60
N PRO A 73 -4.40 -13.27 -0.35
CA PRO A 73 -5.29 -13.76 0.69
C PRO A 73 -6.77 -13.59 0.34
#